data_AF-A0A923UIK8-F1
#
_entry.id   AF-A0A923UIK8-F1
#
_cell.length_a   1.000
_cell.length_b   1.000
_cell.length_c   1.000
_cell.angle_alpha   90.00
_cell.angle_beta   90.00
_cell.angle_gamma   90.00
#
_symmetry.space_group_name_H-M   'P 1'
#
loop_
_entity.id
_entity.type
_entity.pdbx_description
1 polymer ?
#
loop_
_entity_poly.entity_id
_entity_poly.type
_entity_poly.pdbx_seq_one_letter_code
_entity_poly.pdbx_strand_id
1 'polypeptide(L)'
;MTNQERIAQLKAYKLKEKFLIDDIEEYETVPPPTESVVRMRKEVDRFTDFLIKRLVKNVDNIQEQTQQFFKDWDNEEFTEDETEFIVEVEYEAMRIAGVKADNLLI
;
A
#
# COMPACT_ATOMS: atom_id res chain seq x y z
N MET A 1 3.68 11.22 16.31
CA MET A 1 2.39 10.94 15.63
C MET A 1 1.65 9.89 16.45
N THR A 2 0.41 10.17 16.83
CA THR A 2 -0.47 9.23 17.55
C THR A 2 -1.06 8.20 16.57
N ASN A 3 -1.59 7.09 17.08
CA ASN A 3 -2.26 6.11 16.22
C ASN A 3 -3.49 6.68 15.52
N GLN A 4 -4.21 7.62 16.14
CA GLN A 4 -5.34 8.31 15.50
C GLN A 4 -4.91 9.17 14.31
N GLU A 5 -3.80 9.92 14.46
CA GLU A 5 -3.23 10.71 13.37
C GLU A 5 -2.75 9.82 12.21
N ARG A 6 -2.08 8.69 12.52
CA ARG A 6 -1.65 7.70 11.52
C ARG A 6 -2.83 7.11 10.76
N ILE A 7 -3.89 6.71 11.46
CA ILE A 7 -5.11 6.17 10.84
C ILE A 7 -5.74 7.21 9.91
N ALA A 8 -5.84 8.47 10.34
CA ALA A 8 -6.39 9.53 9.50
C ALA A 8 -5.56 9.73 8.22
N GLN A 9 -4.23 9.72 8.33
CA GLN A 9 -3.33 9.81 7.18
C GLN A 9 -3.44 8.58 6.26
N LEU A 10 -3.53 7.36 6.80
CA LEU A 10 -3.73 6.16 5.98
C LEU A 10 -5.07 6.19 5.23
N LYS A 11 -6.15 6.67 5.87
CA LYS A 11 -7.44 6.85 5.21
C LYS A 11 -7.37 7.89 4.08
N ALA A 12 -6.69 9.01 4.31
CA ALA A 12 -6.47 10.01 3.27
C ALA A 12 -5.59 9.45 2.14
N TYR A 13 -4.58 8.67 2.48
CA TYR A 13 -3.69 8.00 1.52
C TYR A 13 -4.46 7.05 0.61
N LYS A 14 -5.45 6.29 1.09
CA LYS A 14 -6.34 5.47 0.22
C LYS A 14 -7.10 6.29 -0.84
N LEU A 15 -7.37 7.57 -0.57
CA LEU A 15 -8.10 8.45 -1.49
C LEU A 15 -7.18 9.15 -2.51
N LYS A 16 -5.85 9.10 -2.30
CA LYS A 16 -4.86 9.66 -3.22
C LYS A 16 -4.78 8.78 -4.46
N GLU A 17 -4.65 9.39 -5.63
CA GLU A 17 -4.30 8.66 -6.84
C GLU A 17 -2.83 8.24 -6.77
N LYS A 18 -2.58 6.93 -6.59
CA LYS A 18 -1.23 6.35 -6.41
C LYS A 18 -0.65 5.76 -7.69
N PHE A 19 -1.53 5.48 -8.64
CA PHE A 19 -1.22 4.92 -9.94
C PHE A 19 -1.49 6.02 -10.94
N LEU A 20 -0.63 7.06 -10.91
CA LEU A 20 -0.65 8.13 -11.89
C LEU A 20 -0.14 7.57 -13.20
N ILE A 21 -0.93 7.79 -14.25
CA ILE A 21 -0.58 7.39 -15.61
C ILE A 21 0.31 8.51 -16.20
N ASP A 22 1.39 8.88 -15.53
CA ASP A 22 2.23 10.02 -15.94
C ASP A 22 3.09 9.71 -17.20
N ASP A 23 2.96 8.51 -17.79
CA ASP A 23 3.41 8.22 -19.17
C ASP A 23 2.36 8.59 -20.24
N ILE A 24 1.20 9.13 -19.85
CA ILE A 24 0.10 9.50 -20.75
C ILE A 24 -0.16 11.01 -20.64
N GLU A 25 0.81 11.83 -21.07
CA GLU A 25 0.69 13.31 -21.11
C GLU A 25 -0.29 13.84 -22.20
N GLU A 26 -0.99 13.00 -22.96
CA GLU A 26 -1.72 13.45 -24.17
C GLU A 26 -3.26 13.32 -24.16
N TYR A 27 -3.91 12.92 -23.06
CA TYR A 27 -5.37 12.70 -23.08
C TYR A 27 -6.15 13.73 -22.26
N GLU A 28 -7.09 14.43 -22.91
CA GLU A 28 -8.06 15.38 -22.28
C GLU A 28 -8.93 14.72 -21.20
N THR A 29 -8.97 13.38 -21.17
CA THR A 29 -9.68 12.58 -20.18
C THR A 29 -8.78 11.43 -19.76
N VAL A 30 -8.60 11.27 -18.44
CA VAL A 30 -7.82 10.16 -17.89
C VAL A 30 -8.50 8.85 -18.30
N PRO A 31 -7.83 7.98 -19.09
CA PRO A 31 -8.41 6.71 -19.47
C PRO A 31 -8.69 5.87 -18.21
N PRO A 32 -9.75 5.04 -18.22
CA PRO A 32 -10.02 4.18 -17.09
C PRO A 32 -8.82 3.27 -16.82
N PRO A 33 -8.48 3.00 -15.55
CA PRO A 33 -7.34 2.16 -15.20
C PRO A 33 -7.48 0.77 -15.83
N THR A 34 -6.36 0.20 -16.27
CA THR A 34 -6.32 -1.17 -16.78
C THR A 34 -6.72 -2.17 -15.70
N GLU A 35 -7.12 -3.39 -16.09
CA GLU A 35 -7.45 -4.45 -15.12
C GLU A 35 -6.30 -4.75 -14.17
N SER A 36 -5.05 -4.72 -14.66
CA SER A 36 -3.83 -4.80 -13.86
C SER A 36 -3.77 -3.69 -12.81
N VAL A 37 -3.92 -2.43 -13.20
CA VAL A 37 -3.90 -1.28 -12.26
C VAL A 37 -5.03 -1.40 -11.23
N VAL A 38 -6.21 -1.88 -11.62
CA VAL A 38 -7.31 -2.11 -10.68
C VAL A 38 -6.97 -3.20 -9.66
N ARG A 39 -6.29 -4.29 -10.07
CA ARG A 39 -5.84 -5.35 -9.15
C ARG A 39 -4.76 -4.85 -8.19
N MET A 40 -3.74 -4.16 -8.70
CA MET A 40 -2.69 -3.57 -7.85
C MET A 40 -3.26 -2.55 -6.85
N ARG A 41 -4.19 -1.68 -7.27
CA ARG A 41 -4.90 -0.73 -6.39
C ARG A 41 -5.60 -1.46 -5.23
N LYS A 42 -6.26 -2.58 -5.52
CA LYS A 42 -6.94 -3.40 -4.50
C LYS A 42 -5.95 -4.01 -3.51
N GLU A 43 -4.78 -4.46 -3.97
CA GLU A 43 -3.77 -5.04 -3.08
C GLU A 43 -3.19 -3.99 -2.13
N VAL A 44 -2.78 -2.82 -2.66
CA VAL A 44 -2.32 -1.69 -1.83
C VAL A 44 -3.38 -1.28 -0.81
N ASP A 45 -4.66 -1.27 -1.19
CA ASP A 45 -5.76 -0.94 -0.29
C ASP A 45 -5.98 -2.03 0.78
N ARG A 46 -5.84 -3.31 0.42
CA ARG A 46 -5.89 -4.44 1.35
C ARG A 46 -4.78 -4.33 2.40
N PHE A 47 -3.56 -4.01 1.98
CA PHE A 47 -2.45 -3.79 2.90
C PHE A 47 -2.65 -2.55 3.78
N THR A 48 -3.12 -1.44 3.18
CA THR A 48 -3.44 -0.22 3.94
C THR A 48 -4.50 -0.48 5.02
N ASP A 49 -5.54 -1.25 4.69
CA ASP A 49 -6.57 -1.65 5.65
C ASP A 49 -6.03 -2.57 6.74
N PHE A 50 -5.09 -3.45 6.41
CA PHE A 50 -4.36 -4.24 7.40
C PHE A 50 -3.64 -3.33 8.41
N LEU A 51 -2.88 -2.33 7.95
CA LEU A 51 -2.17 -1.38 8.82
C LEU A 51 -3.12 -0.60 9.71
N ILE A 52 -4.22 -0.08 9.14
CA ILE A 52 -5.27 0.62 9.91
C ILE A 52 -5.82 -0.29 11.01
N LYS A 53 -6.15 -1.55 10.70
CA LYS A 53 -6.67 -2.51 11.69
C LYS A 53 -5.68 -2.75 12.83
N ARG A 54 -4.36 -2.78 12.57
CA ARG A 54 -3.34 -2.95 13.63
C ARG A 54 -3.23 -1.72 14.51
N LEU A 55 -3.28 -0.52 13.93
CA LEU A 55 -3.25 0.74 14.66
C LEU A 55 -4.51 0.94 15.53
N VAL A 56 -5.69 0.58 15.03
CA VAL A 56 -6.96 0.64 15.80
C VAL A 56 -6.90 -0.28 17.02
N LYS A 57 -6.29 -1.47 16.87
CA LYS A 57 -6.09 -2.43 17.96
C LYS A 57 -4.95 -2.05 18.91
N ASN A 58 -4.22 -0.97 18.63
CA ASN A 58 -3.05 -0.52 19.38
C ASN A 58 -2.01 -1.65 19.56
N VAL A 59 -1.70 -2.34 18.47
CA VAL A 59 -0.74 -3.45 18.43
C VAL A 59 0.68 -2.91 18.55
N ASP A 60 1.42 -3.38 19.56
CA ASP A 60 2.79 -2.92 19.82
C ASP A 60 3.84 -3.52 18.84
N ASN A 61 3.54 -4.66 18.20
CA ASN A 61 4.46 -5.35 17.29
C ASN A 61 4.09 -5.20 15.80
N ILE A 62 3.63 -4.02 15.38
CA ILE A 62 3.20 -3.77 13.99
C ILE A 62 4.27 -4.15 12.96
N GLN A 63 5.56 -3.98 13.28
CA GLN A 63 6.69 -4.37 12.42
C GLN A 63 6.68 -5.87 12.10
N GLU A 64 6.55 -6.73 13.11
CA GLU A 64 6.55 -8.19 12.92
C GLU A 64 5.31 -8.64 12.14
N GLN A 65 4.16 -8.00 12.39
CA GLN A 65 2.94 -8.34 11.67
C GLN A 65 3.01 -7.92 10.21
N THR A 66 3.65 -6.79 9.89
CA THR A 66 3.89 -6.39 8.49
C THR A 66 4.86 -7.36 7.81
N GLN A 67 5.93 -7.78 8.48
CA GLN A 67 6.83 -8.81 7.93
C GLN A 67 6.08 -10.12 7.65
N GLN A 68 5.18 -10.52 8.55
CA GLN A 68 4.36 -11.72 8.36
C GLN A 68 3.37 -11.55 7.21
N PHE A 69 2.79 -10.36 7.04
CA PHE A 69 1.90 -10.06 5.91
C PHE A 69 2.59 -10.34 4.57
N PHE A 70 3.82 -9.85 4.37
CA PHE A 70 4.59 -10.10 3.14
C PHE A 70 5.00 -11.55 2.96
N LYS A 71 5.35 -12.26 4.03
CA LYS A 71 5.64 -13.70 3.96
C LYS A 71 4.44 -14.54 3.55
N ASP A 72 3.26 -14.12 3.95
CA ASP A 72 1.98 -14.78 3.63
C ASP A 72 1.34 -14.20 2.36
N TRP A 73 2.00 -13.24 1.71
CA TRP A 73 1.47 -12.62 0.50
C TRP A 73 1.70 -13.55 -0.68
N ASP A 74 0.61 -14.16 -1.13
CA ASP A 74 0.54 -14.83 -2.42
C ASP A 74 0.45 -13.78 -3.53
N ASN A 75 1.56 -13.57 -4.23
CA ASN A 75 1.71 -12.59 -5.31
C ASN A 75 1.79 -13.24 -6.69
N GLU A 76 1.48 -14.53 -6.84
CA GLU A 76 1.57 -15.26 -8.12
C GLU A 76 0.67 -14.66 -9.22
N GLU A 77 -0.35 -13.88 -8.84
CA GLU A 77 -1.25 -13.20 -9.78
C GLU A 77 -0.69 -11.91 -10.40
N PHE A 78 0.46 -11.45 -9.88
CA PHE A 78 1.18 -10.24 -10.32
C PHE A 78 2.48 -10.60 -11.01
N THR A 79 2.90 -9.79 -11.98
CA THR A 79 4.26 -9.88 -12.53
C THR A 79 5.29 -9.38 -11.51
N GLU A 80 6.57 -9.61 -11.80
CA GLU A 80 7.67 -9.04 -11.01
C GLU A 80 7.58 -7.51 -10.95
N ASP A 81 7.45 -6.84 -12.10
CA ASP A 81 7.28 -5.37 -12.17
C ASP A 81 6.04 -4.87 -11.40
N GLU A 82 4.91 -5.58 -11.50
CA GLU A 82 3.69 -5.22 -10.76
C GLU A 82 3.90 -5.39 -9.24
N THR A 83 4.60 -6.44 -8.83
CA THR A 83 4.93 -6.71 -7.43
C THR A 83 5.85 -5.63 -6.87
N GLU A 84 6.92 -5.29 -7.59
CA GLU A 84 7.83 -4.21 -7.21
C GLU A 84 7.08 -2.88 -7.06
N PHE A 85 6.23 -2.55 -8.04
CA PHE A 85 5.43 -1.33 -7.99
C PHE A 85 4.45 -1.30 -6.82
N ILE A 86 3.75 -2.40 -6.52
CA ILE A 86 2.87 -2.51 -5.35
C ILE A 86 3.67 -2.20 -4.09
N VAL A 87 4.81 -2.87 -3.92
CA VAL A 87 5.66 -2.71 -2.73
C VAL A 87 6.15 -1.27 -2.61
N GLU A 88 6.62 -0.65 -3.69
CA GLU A 88 7.01 0.76 -3.76
C GLU A 88 5.92 1.70 -3.25
N VAL A 89 4.69 1.50 -3.72
CA VAL A 89 3.54 2.28 -3.27
C VAL A 89 3.26 2.02 -1.78
N GLU A 90 3.35 0.77 -1.33
CA GLU A 90 3.12 0.38 0.07
C GLU A 90 4.16 0.94 1.05
N TYR A 91 5.38 1.27 0.62
CA TYR A 91 6.37 1.96 1.47
C TYR A 91 5.81 3.26 2.06
N GLU A 92 5.03 4.04 1.28
CA GLU A 92 4.39 5.26 1.79
C GLU A 92 3.41 4.94 2.93
N ALA A 93 2.62 3.87 2.78
CA ALA A 93 1.69 3.39 3.81
C ALA A 93 2.43 2.90 5.07
N MET A 94 3.52 2.14 4.91
CA MET A 94 4.37 1.66 6.00
C MET A 94 4.95 2.82 6.81
N ARG A 95 5.49 3.83 6.11
CA ARG A 95 6.05 5.03 6.74
C ARG A 95 5.00 5.77 7.57
N ILE A 96 3.77 5.93 7.05
CA ILE A 96 2.67 6.54 7.80
C ILE A 96 2.33 5.71 9.03
N ALA A 97 2.26 4.37 8.90
CA ALA A 97 1.98 3.47 10.02
C ALA A 97 3.10 3.41 11.07
N GLY A 98 4.29 3.91 10.76
CA GLY A 98 5.47 3.86 11.63
C GLY A 98 6.25 2.55 11.52
N VAL A 99 6.03 1.79 10.44
CA VAL A 99 6.82 0.60 10.09
C VAL A 99 8.11 1.05 9.42
N LYS A 100 9.24 0.47 9.84
CA LYS A 100 10.54 0.70 9.21
C LYS A 100 10.71 -0.30 8.08
N ALA A 101 10.43 0.15 6.87
CA ALA A 101 10.38 -0.73 5.71
C ALA A 101 11.77 -1.27 5.31
N ASP A 102 12.85 -0.50 5.52
CA ASP A 102 14.24 -0.95 5.33
C ASP A 102 14.62 -2.20 6.16
N ASN A 103 13.84 -2.52 7.19
CA ASN A 103 14.04 -3.68 8.05
C ASN A 103 13.15 -4.87 7.67
N LEU A 104 12.41 -4.79 6.56
CA LEU A 104 11.56 -5.87 6.07
C LEU A 104 12.30 -6.66 4.98
N LEU A 105 12.09 -7.97 4.99
CA LEU A 105 12.40 -8.86 3.88
C LEU A 105 11.12 -8.99 3.07
N ILE A 106 11.08 -8.33 1.91
CA ILE A 106 9.96 -8.34 0.97
C ILE A 106 10.40 -9.13 -0.26
#